data_AF-A0A9D3B4J0-F1
#
_entry.id   AF-A0A9D3B4J0-F1
#
_cell.length_a   1.000
_cell.length_b   1.000
_cell.length_c   1.000
_cell.angle_alpha   90.00
_cell.angle_beta   90.00
_cell.angle_gamma   90.00
#
_symmetry.space_group_name_H-M   'P 1'
#
loop_
_entity.id
_entity.type
_entity.pdbx_description
1 polymer ?
#
loop_
_entity_poly.entity_id
_entity_poly.type
_entity_poly.pdbx_seq_one_letter_code
_entity_poly.pdbx_strand_id
1 'polypeptide(L)'
;MTKTCTKCKNQIPDSEQLDPVAEKYPCCNKCWTEWKEYRIMVMNEMRLDMSMPDHRKLLKKHEKIFAGVLTPEGDVVDFSNEDNRKPDKPNP
;
A
#
# COMPACT_ATOMS: atom_id res chain seq x y z
N MET A 1 -4.45 -3.17 20.81
CA MET A 1 -4.22 -1.81 20.27
C MET A 1 -4.71 -1.86 18.85
N THR A 2 -5.83 -1.22 18.53
CA THR A 2 -6.40 -1.26 17.18
C THR A 2 -5.41 -0.66 16.17
N LYS A 3 -5.03 -1.45 15.16
CA LYS A 3 -4.16 -0.97 14.07
C LYS A 3 -4.99 -0.11 13.10
N THR A 4 -4.42 0.93 12.52
CA THR A 4 -5.11 1.75 11.51
C THR A 4 -4.61 1.37 10.12
N CYS A 5 -5.54 1.11 9.19
CA CYS A 5 -5.21 0.78 7.82
C CYS A 5 -4.51 1.95 7.12
N THR A 6 -3.30 1.76 6.61
CA THR A 6 -2.56 2.83 5.91
C THR A 6 -3.22 3.29 4.63
N LYS A 7 -3.98 2.41 3.96
CA LYS A 7 -4.66 2.71 2.69
C LYS A 7 -6.00 3.41 2.88
N CYS A 8 -6.93 2.78 3.60
CA CYS A 8 -8.29 3.30 3.76
C CYS A 8 -8.52 4.08 5.06
N LYS A 9 -7.51 4.18 5.94
CA LYS A 9 -7.58 4.89 7.24
C LYS A 9 -8.62 4.34 8.23
N ASN A 10 -9.21 3.18 7.93
CA ASN A 10 -10.15 2.49 8.82
C ASN A 10 -9.42 1.74 9.92
N GLN A 11 -10.08 1.54 11.07
CA GLN A 11 -9.54 0.70 12.14
C GLN A 11 -9.60 -0.78 11.75
N ILE A 12 -8.51 -1.49 12.00
CA ILE A 12 -8.38 -2.93 11.85
C ILE A 12 -8.66 -3.53 13.24
N PRO A 13 -9.70 -4.37 13.37
CA PRO A 13 -9.97 -5.08 14.62
C PRO A 13 -8.80 -6.00 15.00
N ASP A 14 -8.46 -6.06 16.29
CA ASP A 14 -7.40 -6.96 16.80
C ASP A 14 -7.75 -8.46 16.59
N SER A 15 -9.03 -8.78 16.35
CA SER A 15 -9.49 -10.13 16.02
C SER A 15 -9.22 -10.53 14.57
N GLU A 16 -8.89 -9.57 13.70
CA GLU A 16 -8.70 -9.83 12.28
C GLU A 16 -7.25 -10.27 12.01
N GLN A 17 -7.09 -11.53 11.58
CA GLN A 17 -5.79 -12.05 11.19
C GLN A 17 -5.43 -11.53 9.80
N LEU A 18 -4.38 -10.71 9.74
CA LEU A 18 -3.86 -10.15 8.50
C LEU A 18 -2.87 -11.12 7.84
N ASP A 19 -2.73 -10.99 6.53
CA ASP A 19 -1.65 -11.63 5.77
C ASP A 19 -0.28 -11.14 6.31
N PRO A 20 0.74 -12.02 6.47
CA PRO A 20 2.04 -11.63 7.05
C PRO A 20 2.75 -10.49 6.31
N VAL A 21 2.45 -10.30 5.03
CA VAL A 21 2.97 -9.18 4.25
C VAL A 21 2.15 -7.90 4.50
N ALA A 22 0.81 -8.02 4.56
CA ALA A 22 -0.08 -6.91 4.86
C ALA A 22 0.15 -6.34 6.26
N GLU A 23 0.48 -7.21 7.23
CA GLU A 23 0.76 -6.83 8.61
C GLU A 23 1.98 -5.90 8.73
N LYS A 24 2.95 -5.98 7.80
CA LYS A 24 4.11 -5.08 7.77
C LYS A 24 3.75 -3.65 7.39
N TYR A 25 2.66 -3.47 6.65
CA TYR A 25 2.18 -2.17 6.16
C TYR A 25 0.88 -1.72 6.85
N PRO A 26 0.59 -2.23 8.05
CA PRO A 26 -0.75 -2.32 8.63
C PRO A 26 -1.92 -2.15 7.63
N CYS A 27 -2.04 -3.05 6.65
CA CYS A 27 -3.09 -2.98 5.62
C CYS A 27 -4.23 -3.96 5.93
N CYS A 28 -5.49 -3.51 5.90
CA CYS A 28 -6.64 -4.38 6.18
C CYS A 28 -6.87 -5.42 5.06
N ASN A 29 -7.56 -6.52 5.36
CA ASN A 29 -7.77 -7.60 4.38
C ASN A 29 -8.52 -7.13 3.12
N LYS A 30 -9.45 -6.16 3.23
CA LYS A 30 -10.12 -5.57 2.06
C LYS A 30 -9.12 -4.91 1.11
N CYS A 31 -8.32 -3.98 1.62
CA CYS A 31 -7.31 -3.28 0.80
C CYS A 31 -6.24 -4.26 0.31
N TRP A 32 -5.87 -5.26 1.10
CA TRP A 32 -4.91 -6.27 0.66
C TRP A 32 -5.46 -7.19 -0.44
N THR A 33 -6.77 -7.46 -0.44
CA THR A 33 -7.44 -8.21 -1.51
C THR A 33 -7.44 -7.40 -2.80
N GLU A 34 -7.76 -6.11 -2.72
CA GLU A 34 -7.66 -5.18 -3.86
C GLU A 34 -6.23 -5.12 -4.41
N TRP A 35 -5.19 -5.12 -3.55
CA TRP A 35 -3.80 -5.22 -4.00
C TRP A 35 -3.51 -6.52 -4.76
N LYS A 36 -4.06 -7.66 -4.31
CA LYS A 36 -3.87 -8.96 -4.98
C LYS A 36 -4.46 -9.01 -6.38
N GLU A 37 -5.49 -8.22 -6.65
CA GLU A 37 -6.07 -8.05 -7.98
C GLU A 37 -5.28 -7.02 -8.80
N TYR A 38 -5.00 -5.86 -8.22
CA TYR A 38 -4.25 -4.79 -8.86
C TYR A 38 -2.84 -5.22 -9.28
N ARG A 39 -2.15 -6.04 -8.47
CA ARG A 39 -0.82 -6.58 -8.81
C ARG A 39 -0.86 -7.37 -10.12
N ILE A 40 -1.96 -8.08 -10.42
CA ILE A 40 -2.10 -8.87 -11.64
C ILE A 40 -2.22 -7.93 -12.85
N MET A 41 -3.00 -6.85 -12.71
CA MET A 41 -3.10 -5.81 -13.74
C MET A 41 -1.74 -5.17 -14.00
N VAL A 42 -1.00 -4.77 -12.95
CA VAL A 42 0.34 -4.19 -13.08
C VAL A 42 1.31 -5.14 -13.79
N MET A 43 1.30 -6.44 -13.41
CA MET A 43 2.15 -7.44 -14.06
C MET A 43 1.82 -7.60 -15.55
N ASN A 44 0.54 -7.62 -15.92
CA ASN A 44 0.11 -7.83 -17.29
C ASN A 44 0.35 -6.60 -18.17
N GLU A 45 -0.09 -5.41 -17.72
CA GLU A 45 0.01 -4.15 -18.47
C GLU A 45 1.46 -3.74 -18.69
N MET A 46 2.31 -3.88 -17.66
CA MET A 46 3.74 -3.55 -17.75
C MET A 46 4.60 -4.71 -18.25
N ARG A 47 3.98 -5.87 -18.54
CA ARG A 47 4.65 -7.10 -19.00
C ARG A 47 5.81 -7.52 -18.10
N LEU A 48 5.55 -7.57 -16.79
CA LEU A 48 6.56 -7.92 -15.79
C LEU A 48 6.85 -9.43 -15.80
N ASP A 49 8.03 -9.78 -16.27
CA ASP A 49 8.68 -11.06 -15.96
C ASP A 49 9.15 -11.15 -14.50
N MET A 50 8.48 -11.99 -13.69
CA MET A 50 8.78 -12.20 -12.27
C MET A 50 10.10 -12.96 -12.02
N SER A 51 10.72 -13.53 -13.03
CA SER A 51 12.08 -14.09 -12.95
C SER A 51 13.15 -13.00 -12.88
N MET A 52 12.87 -11.81 -13.43
CA MET A 52 13.81 -10.69 -13.43
C MET A 52 13.78 -9.91 -12.10
N PRO A 53 14.94 -9.65 -11.48
CA PRO A 53 15.01 -8.96 -10.19
C PRO A 53 14.47 -7.54 -10.24
N ASP A 54 14.68 -6.82 -11.34
CA ASP A 54 14.25 -5.42 -11.46
C ASP A 54 12.73 -5.30 -11.63
N HIS A 55 12.10 -6.27 -12.28
CA HIS A 55 10.64 -6.35 -12.37
C HIS A 55 10.00 -6.63 -11.00
N ARG A 56 10.61 -7.50 -10.19
CA ARG A 56 10.17 -7.72 -8.80
C ARG A 56 10.31 -6.45 -7.95
N LYS A 57 11.39 -5.67 -8.13
CA LYS A 57 11.56 -4.38 -7.45
C LYS A 57 10.48 -3.39 -7.86
N LEU A 58 10.13 -3.34 -9.15
CA LEU A 58 9.09 -2.46 -9.67
C LEU A 58 7.72 -2.81 -9.09
N LEU A 59 7.34 -4.10 -9.09
CA LEU A 59 6.09 -4.54 -8.48
C LEU A 59 6.04 -4.20 -6.98
N LYS A 60 7.18 -4.33 -6.28
CA LYS A 60 7.30 -3.94 -4.86
C LYS A 60 7.19 -2.42 -4.65
N LYS A 61 7.59 -1.60 -5.62
CA LYS A 61 7.34 -0.15 -5.59
C LYS A 61 5.84 0.14 -5.68
N HIS A 62 5.14 -0.51 -6.61
CA HIS A 62 3.68 -0.42 -6.71
C HIS A 62 2.97 -0.91 -5.45
N GLU A 63 3.48 -1.96 -4.79
CA GLU A 63 2.95 -2.44 -3.50
C GLU A 63 2.99 -1.35 -2.43
N LYS A 64 4.15 -0.69 -2.28
CA LYS A 64 4.31 0.39 -1.30
C LYS A 64 3.45 1.60 -1.63
N ILE A 65 3.34 1.97 -2.91
CA ILE A 65 2.45 3.05 -3.35
C ILE A 65 0.99 2.70 -3.05
N PHE A 66 0.59 1.47 -3.36
CA PHE A 66 -0.77 1.00 -3.11
C PHE A 66 -1.11 1.01 -1.63
N ALA A 67 -0.21 0.50 -0.77
CA ALA A 67 -0.36 0.53 0.67
C ALA A 67 -0.26 1.95 1.27
N GLY A 68 0.02 2.97 0.44
CA GLY A 68 0.16 4.37 0.84
C GLY A 68 1.50 4.73 1.46
N VAL A 69 2.44 3.77 1.56
CA VAL A 69 3.74 3.89 2.27
C VAL A 69 4.73 4.73 1.48
N LEU A 70 4.51 4.83 0.17
CA LEU A 70 5.30 5.63 -0.75
C LEU A 70 4.36 6.50 -1.57
N THR A 71 4.69 7.76 -1.80
CA THR A 71 4.01 8.57 -2.80
C THR A 71 4.39 8.09 -4.21
N PRO A 72 3.58 8.41 -5.24
CA PRO A 72 3.97 8.17 -6.64
C PRO A 72 5.30 8.83 -7.01
N GLU A 73 5.62 9.98 -6.41
CA GLU A 73 6.89 10.70 -6.60
C GLU A 73 8.09 10.01 -5.92
N GLY A 74 7.85 9.08 -4.99
CA GLY A 74 8.90 8.32 -4.31
C GLY A 74 9.19 8.75 -2.88
N ASP A 75 8.43 9.68 -2.33
CA ASP A 75 8.56 10.11 -0.95
C ASP A 75 8.00 9.05 -0.01
N VAL A 76 8.71 8.78 1.09
CA VAL A 76 8.22 7.90 2.14
C VAL A 76 7.18 8.67 2.96
N VAL A 77 5.94 8.20 2.94
CA VAL A 77 4.87 8.82 3.73
C VAL A 77 5.03 8.37 5.18
N ASP A 78 5.41 9.29 6.06
CA ASP A 78 5.36 9.06 7.50
C ASP A 78 3.91 9.19 7.98
N PHE A 79 3.32 8.04 8.33
CA PHE A 79 1.95 7.93 8.84
C PHE A 79 1.82 8.22 10.33
N SER A 80 2.93 8.40 11.04
CA SER A 80 2.94 8.79 12.45
C SER A 80 2.66 10.29 12.62
N ASN A 81 2.75 11.05 11.53
CA ASN A 81 2.63 12.49 11.52
C ASN A 81 1.20 12.92 11.09
N GLU A 82 0.47 13.57 11.98
CA GLU A 82 -0.92 14.01 11.76
C GLU A 82 -1.08 15.00 10.59
N ASP A 83 -0.02 15.69 10.16
CA ASP A 83 -0.09 16.63 9.03
C ASP A 83 -0.36 15.94 7.68
N ASN A 84 0.03 14.67 7.51
CA ASN A 84 -0.31 13.89 6.30
C ASN A 84 -1.78 13.39 6.29
N ARG A 85 -2.56 13.70 7.34
CA ARG A 85 -3.94 13.22 7.50
C ARG A 85 -4.93 13.90 6.55
N LYS A 86 -4.62 15.08 6.00
CA LYS A 86 -5.49 15.85 5.08
C LYS A 86 -4.73 16.44 3.89
N PRO A 87 -4.80 15.86 2.68
CA PRO A 87 -4.50 16.61 1.46
C PRO A 87 -5.75 17.43 1.08
N ASP A 88 -6.21 18.31 1.98
CA ASP A 88 -7.33 19.21 1.73
C ASP A 88 -6.80 20.65 1.72
N LYS A 89 -5.86 20.89 0.80
CA LYS A 89 -5.64 22.23 0.26
C LYS A 89 -5.49 22.06 -1.25
N PRO A 90 -6.46 22.54 -2.06
CA PRO A 90 -6.21 22.72 -3.48
C PRO A 90 -5.11 23.77 -3.59
N ASN A 91 -4.00 23.41 -4.23
CA ASN A 91 -2.94 24.38 -4.51
C ASN A 91 -3.49 25.39 -5.55
N PRO A 92 -3.42 26.71 -5.31
CA PRO A 92 -3.94 27.74 -6.21
C PRO A 92 -3.19 27.82 -7.55
#